data_AF-A0A2A4JVR6-F1
#
_entry.id   AF-A0A2A4JVR6-F1
#
_cell.length_a   1.000
_cell.length_b   1.000
_cell.length_c   1.000
_cell.angle_alpha   90.00
_cell.angle_beta   90.00
_cell.angle_gamma   90.00
#
_symmetry.space_group_name_H-M   'P 1'
#
loop_
_entity.id
_entity.type
_entity.pdbx_description
1 polymer ?
#
loop_
_entity_poly.entity_id
_entity_poly.type
_entity_poly.pdbx_seq_one_letter_code
_entity_poly.pdbx_strand_id
1 'polypeptide(L)'
;MIQGGDIINGDGSGGESIYGPVFEDENFKLKHEAGVLSMANSGRPHTNGSQFCITTVPCNHLDGTNVVFGEVLAGIGIVREIQRSADGDLCRPMVECVIHDCGEIITSDWDVCCRDGTSDKLPEYPEDYRDEDITVEQLISSIRDVKHAGNCYFGEARYKAAVRKYRKCLRYLDHALYRIEEVKDVDTKEQIQEIRTTYVSQCYLNMAACYMKLEDYRSTVQYSTAVLEIDPRNEKALYRRGQANYALKNYDDALMDLKHADRVSPNNKAVQKLLDEVRMTNKTYNEMQKQRLSKFFREQKEAFIEITCKVADH
;
A
#
# COMPACT_ATOMS: atom_id res chain seq x y z
N MET A 1 -16.21 -10.74 -1.24
CA MET A 1 -17.10 -9.96 -0.36
C MET A 1 -16.34 -9.61 0.93
N ILE A 2 -16.80 -8.60 1.66
CA ILE A 2 -16.40 -8.33 3.05
C ILE A 2 -17.64 -8.47 3.92
N GLN A 3 -17.50 -8.93 5.16
CA GLN A 3 -18.61 -9.17 6.08
C GLN A 3 -18.39 -8.43 7.40
N GLY A 4 -19.48 -7.91 7.98
CA GLY A 4 -19.51 -7.26 9.28
C GLY A 4 -20.90 -7.32 9.90
N GLY A 5 -21.13 -6.48 10.93
CA GLY A 5 -22.44 -6.37 11.57
C GLY A 5 -22.71 -7.38 12.69
N ASP A 6 -21.69 -8.12 13.16
CA ASP A 6 -21.82 -8.82 14.45
C ASP A 6 -21.61 -7.81 15.59
N ILE A 7 -22.71 -7.24 16.04
CA ILE A 7 -22.75 -6.19 17.07
C ILE A 7 -22.68 -6.77 18.50
N ILE A 8 -22.68 -8.10 18.65
CA ILE A 8 -22.69 -8.76 19.97
C ILE A 8 -21.30 -9.31 20.30
N ASN A 9 -20.75 -10.15 19.43
CA ASN A 9 -19.50 -10.87 19.68
C ASN A 9 -18.33 -10.35 18.84
N GLY A 10 -18.61 -9.68 17.71
CA GLY A 10 -17.59 -9.15 16.80
C GLY A 10 -16.77 -10.23 16.07
N ASP A 11 -17.22 -11.49 16.07
CA ASP A 11 -16.48 -12.63 15.50
C ASP A 11 -17.28 -13.44 14.47
N GLY A 12 -18.53 -13.04 14.22
CA GLY A 12 -19.46 -13.67 13.28
C GLY A 12 -20.43 -14.64 13.93
N SER A 13 -20.32 -14.90 15.24
CA SER A 13 -21.22 -15.83 15.96
C SER A 13 -22.47 -15.16 16.55
N GLY A 14 -22.52 -13.82 16.57
CA GLY A 14 -23.61 -13.04 17.16
C GLY A 14 -24.40 -12.20 16.16
N GLY A 15 -25.11 -11.21 16.70
CA GLY A 15 -25.97 -10.28 15.97
C GLY A 15 -27.45 -10.47 16.27
N GLU A 16 -28.20 -9.39 16.16
CA GLU A 16 -29.66 -9.37 16.34
C GLU A 16 -30.26 -8.24 15.50
N SER A 17 -31.55 -8.34 15.19
CA SER A 17 -32.26 -7.29 14.46
C SER A 17 -33.06 -6.39 15.40
N ILE A 18 -33.52 -5.25 14.89
CA ILE A 18 -34.48 -4.39 15.61
C ILE A 18 -35.84 -5.07 15.85
N TYR A 19 -36.11 -6.21 15.20
CA TYR A 19 -37.35 -6.97 15.33
C TYR A 19 -37.21 -8.19 16.26
N GLY A 20 -36.03 -8.42 16.82
CA GLY A 20 -35.69 -9.59 17.63
C GLY A 20 -34.48 -10.36 17.09
N PRO A 21 -34.21 -11.58 17.61
CA PRO A 21 -32.99 -12.31 17.29
C PRO A 21 -32.79 -12.58 15.79
N VAL A 22 -33.87 -12.93 15.08
CA VAL A 22 -33.87 -13.14 13.63
C VAL A 22 -35.16 -12.62 12.99
N PHE A 23 -35.11 -12.38 11.67
CA PHE A 23 -36.27 -12.05 10.85
C PHE A 23 -36.25 -12.74 9.47
N GLU A 24 -37.40 -12.68 8.80
CA GLU A 24 -37.71 -13.38 7.55
C GLU A 24 -36.96 -12.84 6.32
N ASP A 25 -36.73 -13.68 5.31
CA ASP A 25 -36.26 -13.24 3.99
C ASP A 25 -37.36 -12.45 3.26
N GLU A 26 -37.11 -11.19 2.90
CA GLU A 26 -38.14 -10.34 2.29
C GLU A 26 -38.43 -10.72 0.83
N ASN A 27 -37.38 -10.82 0.00
CA ASN A 27 -37.45 -11.29 -1.38
C ASN A 27 -36.05 -11.60 -1.95
N PHE A 28 -35.99 -12.34 -3.06
CA PHE A 28 -34.75 -12.64 -3.80
C PHE A 28 -34.77 -12.08 -5.23
N LYS A 29 -35.36 -10.89 -5.43
CA LYS A 29 -35.51 -10.30 -6.78
C LYS A 29 -34.17 -9.80 -7.34
N LEU A 30 -33.33 -9.23 -6.49
CA LEU A 30 -32.03 -8.68 -6.86
C LEU A 30 -30.96 -9.79 -6.83
N LYS A 31 -29.98 -9.67 -7.72
CA LYS A 31 -28.86 -10.61 -7.85
C LYS A 31 -27.61 -10.05 -7.20
N HIS A 32 -26.70 -10.94 -6.81
CA HIS A 32 -25.44 -10.58 -6.15
C HIS A 32 -24.38 -10.12 -7.17
N GLU A 33 -24.61 -8.96 -7.79
CA GLU A 33 -23.58 -8.27 -8.59
C GLU A 33 -22.47 -7.69 -7.70
N ALA A 34 -21.40 -7.16 -8.29
CA ALA A 34 -20.34 -6.50 -7.50
C ALA A 34 -20.83 -5.15 -6.94
N GLY A 35 -20.57 -4.89 -5.65
CA GLY A 35 -20.92 -3.64 -4.98
C GLY A 35 -22.31 -3.62 -4.33
N VAL A 36 -22.97 -4.77 -4.20
CA VAL A 36 -24.27 -4.85 -3.52
C VAL A 36 -24.14 -5.18 -2.03
N LEU A 37 -25.09 -4.70 -1.23
CA LEU A 37 -25.26 -5.04 0.18
C LEU A 37 -26.23 -6.22 0.30
N SER A 38 -25.83 -7.26 1.04
CA SER A 38 -26.62 -8.47 1.22
C SER A 38 -26.62 -8.94 2.67
N MET A 39 -27.74 -9.49 3.14
CA MET A 39 -27.86 -10.03 4.48
C MET A 39 -27.01 -11.29 4.64
N ALA A 40 -26.26 -11.38 5.72
CA ALA A 40 -25.66 -12.63 6.16
C ALA A 40 -26.69 -13.40 7.02
N ASN A 41 -26.73 -14.73 6.84
CA ASN A 41 -27.66 -15.60 7.55
C ASN A 41 -26.98 -16.91 7.96
N SER A 42 -27.67 -17.77 8.69
CA SER A 42 -27.12 -19.02 9.23
C SER A 42 -27.19 -20.21 8.25
N GLY A 43 -27.26 -19.93 6.94
CA GLY A 43 -27.40 -20.96 5.91
C GLY A 43 -28.77 -21.65 5.89
N ARG A 44 -29.78 -21.05 6.53
CA ARG A 44 -31.18 -21.48 6.50
C ARG A 44 -32.09 -20.29 6.24
N PRO A 45 -33.23 -20.48 5.56
CA PRO A 45 -34.19 -19.40 5.33
C PRO A 45 -34.59 -18.70 6.63
N HIS A 46 -34.86 -17.40 6.54
CA HIS A 46 -35.46 -16.61 7.63
C HIS A 46 -34.59 -16.51 8.89
N THR A 47 -33.26 -16.42 8.70
CA THR A 47 -32.28 -16.29 9.79
C THR A 47 -31.45 -15.01 9.69
N ASN A 48 -32.07 -13.93 9.20
CA ASN A 48 -31.42 -12.62 9.06
C ASN A 48 -31.33 -11.92 10.42
N GLY A 49 -30.20 -11.29 10.73
CA GLY A 49 -29.97 -10.53 11.97
C GLY A 49 -29.41 -9.13 11.68
N SER A 50 -28.31 -8.74 12.32
CA SER A 50 -27.58 -7.50 12.01
C SER A 50 -26.41 -7.69 11.04
N GLN A 51 -25.98 -8.94 10.81
CA GLN A 51 -24.81 -9.21 9.97
C GLN A 51 -25.14 -8.99 8.49
N PHE A 52 -24.20 -8.39 7.77
CA PHE A 52 -24.31 -8.10 6.34
C PHE A 52 -22.97 -8.29 5.65
N CYS A 53 -23.01 -8.46 4.34
CA CYS A 53 -21.83 -8.44 3.50
C CYS A 53 -21.96 -7.40 2.37
N ILE A 54 -20.80 -6.93 1.91
CA ILE A 54 -20.67 -6.12 0.70
C ILE A 54 -19.90 -6.94 -0.33
N THR A 55 -20.52 -7.18 -1.48
CA THR A 55 -19.88 -7.94 -2.56
C THR A 55 -18.80 -7.10 -3.25
N THR A 56 -17.68 -7.71 -3.59
CA THR A 56 -16.58 -7.06 -4.32
C THR A 56 -16.40 -7.62 -5.73
N VAL A 57 -17.07 -8.74 -6.01
CA VAL A 57 -17.17 -9.47 -7.28
C VAL A 57 -18.57 -10.08 -7.34
N PRO A 58 -19.10 -10.45 -8.53
CA PRO A 58 -20.36 -11.17 -8.62
C PRO A 58 -20.33 -12.48 -7.82
N CYS A 59 -21.39 -12.75 -7.05
CA CYS A 59 -21.49 -13.86 -6.11
C CYS A 59 -22.78 -14.66 -6.32
N ASN A 60 -23.00 -15.15 -7.55
CA ASN A 60 -24.23 -15.83 -7.99
C ASN A 60 -24.62 -17.05 -7.14
N HIS A 61 -23.69 -17.61 -6.36
CA HIS A 61 -23.96 -18.72 -5.44
C HIS A 61 -24.80 -18.31 -4.21
N LEU A 62 -24.96 -17.01 -3.98
CA LEU A 62 -25.81 -16.45 -2.92
C LEU A 62 -27.21 -16.08 -3.43
N ASP A 63 -27.45 -16.15 -4.75
CA ASP A 63 -28.74 -15.82 -5.34
C ASP A 63 -29.81 -16.80 -4.85
N GLY A 64 -30.93 -16.27 -4.36
CA GLY A 64 -32.02 -17.08 -3.81
C GLY A 64 -31.79 -17.59 -2.37
N THR A 65 -30.63 -17.32 -1.77
CA THR A 65 -30.32 -17.72 -0.38
C THR A 65 -30.08 -16.55 0.54
N ASN A 66 -29.55 -15.44 0.02
CA ASN A 66 -29.27 -14.23 0.78
C ASN A 66 -30.02 -13.04 0.17
N VAL A 67 -30.58 -12.19 1.02
CA VAL A 67 -31.38 -11.04 0.58
C VAL A 67 -30.45 -9.88 0.25
N VAL A 68 -30.44 -9.46 -1.02
CA VAL A 68 -29.82 -8.20 -1.43
C VAL A 68 -30.77 -7.04 -1.12
N PHE A 69 -30.27 -6.03 -0.40
CA PHE A 69 -31.09 -4.92 0.11
C PHE A 69 -30.54 -3.53 -0.21
N GLY A 70 -29.41 -3.43 -0.90
CA GLY A 70 -28.84 -2.14 -1.29
C GLY A 70 -27.62 -2.26 -2.19
N GLU A 71 -27.05 -1.12 -2.56
CA GLU A 71 -25.81 -1.03 -3.33
C GLU A 71 -24.92 0.12 -2.83
N VAL A 72 -23.62 -0.02 -3.07
CA VAL A 72 -22.63 1.00 -2.74
C VAL A 72 -22.66 2.09 -3.79
N LEU A 73 -23.11 3.29 -3.41
CA LEU A 73 -23.13 4.46 -4.30
C LEU A 73 -21.77 5.17 -4.41
N ALA A 74 -20.95 5.13 -3.36
CA ALA A 74 -19.59 5.65 -3.35
C ALA A 74 -18.73 4.93 -2.31
N GLY A 75 -17.41 5.00 -2.47
CA GLY A 75 -16.45 4.38 -1.55
C GLY A 75 -16.19 2.91 -1.84
N ILE A 76 -16.55 2.39 -3.02
CA ILE A 76 -16.26 1.00 -3.42
C ILE A 76 -14.76 0.71 -3.42
N GLY A 77 -13.92 1.73 -3.68
CA GLY A 77 -12.47 1.62 -3.55
C GLY A 77 -12.02 1.25 -2.14
N ILE A 78 -12.67 1.78 -1.11
CA ILE A 78 -12.39 1.47 0.30
C ILE A 78 -12.79 0.04 0.61
N VAL A 79 -13.96 -0.40 0.14
CA VAL A 79 -14.43 -1.80 0.29
C VAL A 79 -13.41 -2.78 -0.31
N ARG A 80 -12.87 -2.48 -1.49
CA ARG A 80 -11.82 -3.27 -2.14
C ARG A 80 -10.50 -3.23 -1.38
N GLU A 81 -10.15 -2.11 -0.76
CA GLU A 81 -8.95 -2.00 0.09
C GLU A 81 -9.07 -2.90 1.33
N ILE A 82 -10.23 -2.89 2.01
CA ILE A 82 -10.51 -3.77 3.14
C ILE A 82 -10.39 -5.24 2.71
N GLN A 83 -10.98 -5.62 1.57
CA GLN A 83 -10.89 -6.98 1.05
C GLN A 83 -9.43 -7.43 0.84
N ARG A 84 -8.58 -6.56 0.27
CA ARG A 84 -7.16 -6.87 0.02
C ARG A 84 -6.34 -6.99 1.30
N SER A 85 -6.84 -6.47 2.42
CA SER A 85 -6.18 -6.58 3.72
C SER A 85 -6.39 -7.93 4.40
N ALA A 86 -7.23 -8.81 3.85
CA ALA A 86 -7.50 -10.13 4.42
C ALA A 86 -6.29 -11.07 4.31
N ASP A 87 -6.07 -11.83 5.38
CA ASP A 87 -5.24 -13.03 5.34
C ASP A 87 -5.99 -14.14 4.59
N GLY A 88 -5.35 -14.72 3.58
CA GLY A 88 -5.95 -15.70 2.69
C GLY A 88 -6.38 -17.00 3.38
N ASP A 89 -5.75 -17.37 4.50
CA ASP A 89 -6.03 -18.62 5.20
C ASP A 89 -7.02 -18.46 6.36
N LEU A 90 -7.08 -17.28 6.96
CA LEU A 90 -7.89 -17.01 8.16
C LEU A 90 -9.21 -16.29 7.87
N CYS A 91 -9.43 -15.84 6.64
CA CYS A 91 -10.60 -15.04 6.23
C CYS A 91 -10.84 -13.83 7.16
N ARG A 92 -9.76 -13.30 7.76
CA ARG A 92 -9.77 -12.17 8.70
C ARG A 92 -8.83 -11.08 8.20
N PRO A 93 -9.18 -9.79 8.33
CA PRO A 93 -8.27 -8.69 8.06
C PRO A 93 -6.96 -8.80 8.87
N MET A 94 -5.82 -8.57 8.23
CA MET A 94 -4.51 -8.45 8.88
C MET A 94 -4.41 -7.19 9.77
N VAL A 95 -5.30 -6.24 9.57
CA VAL A 95 -5.43 -5.00 10.35
C VAL A 95 -6.86 -4.88 10.84
N GLU A 96 -7.03 -4.38 12.07
CA GLU A 96 -8.35 -4.13 12.62
C GLU A 96 -9.15 -3.17 11.71
N CYS A 97 -10.35 -3.61 11.33
CA CYS A 97 -11.25 -2.88 10.45
C CYS A 97 -12.58 -2.69 11.19
N VAL A 98 -12.85 -1.47 11.61
CA VAL A 98 -14.04 -1.09 12.40
C VAL A 98 -14.83 -0.01 11.70
N ILE A 99 -16.16 -0.07 11.82
CA ILE A 99 -17.04 1.05 11.46
C ILE A 99 -16.96 2.04 12.62
N HIS A 100 -16.16 3.08 12.45
CA HIS A 100 -15.94 4.07 13.50
C HIS A 100 -17.16 4.97 13.71
N ASP A 101 -17.89 5.30 12.64
CA ASP A 101 -19.08 6.14 12.68
C ASP A 101 -20.03 5.74 11.54
N CYS A 102 -21.34 5.89 11.77
CA CYS A 102 -22.38 5.58 10.81
C CYS A 102 -23.66 6.39 11.07
N GLY A 103 -24.49 6.53 10.03
CA GLY A 103 -25.75 7.26 10.13
C GLY A 103 -26.48 7.32 8.80
N GLU A 104 -27.64 7.97 8.81
CA GLU A 104 -28.43 8.22 7.61
C GLU A 104 -28.10 9.58 7.00
N ILE A 105 -27.85 9.61 5.69
CA ILE A 105 -27.60 10.82 4.93
C ILE A 105 -28.94 11.28 4.32
N ILE A 106 -29.53 12.32 4.90
CA ILE A 106 -30.86 12.82 4.50
C ILE A 106 -30.75 13.84 3.35
N THR A 107 -29.60 14.51 3.23
CA THR A 107 -29.40 15.58 2.25
C THR A 107 -28.85 15.03 0.93
N SER A 108 -29.31 15.60 -0.18
CA SER A 108 -28.78 15.29 -1.51
C SER A 108 -27.33 15.77 -1.73
N ASP A 109 -26.84 16.72 -0.93
CA ASP A 109 -25.50 17.30 -1.04
C ASP A 109 -24.47 16.60 -0.13
N TRP A 110 -24.38 15.28 -0.25
CA TRP A 110 -23.40 14.48 0.50
C TRP A 110 -22.11 14.31 -0.28
N ASP A 111 -20.96 14.40 0.37
CA ASP A 111 -19.65 14.14 -0.24
C ASP A 111 -18.92 12.98 0.48
N VAL A 112 -17.90 12.44 -0.18
CA VAL A 112 -16.99 11.43 0.37
C VAL A 112 -15.57 11.98 0.52
N CYS A 113 -15.45 13.30 0.60
CA CYS A 113 -14.17 13.97 0.69
C CYS A 113 -13.61 13.83 2.10
N CYS A 114 -12.28 13.76 2.20
CA CYS A 114 -11.62 13.64 3.49
C CYS A 114 -11.87 14.91 4.34
N ARG A 115 -12.66 14.82 5.40
CA ARG A 115 -12.88 15.91 6.37
C ARG A 115 -11.93 15.82 7.57
N ASP A 116 -10.64 15.63 7.29
CA ASP A 116 -9.59 15.50 8.32
C ASP A 116 -8.98 16.85 8.76
N GLY A 117 -9.64 17.96 8.43
CA GLY A 117 -9.17 19.31 8.73
C GLY A 117 -8.05 19.82 7.83
N THR A 118 -7.64 19.05 6.81
CA THR A 118 -6.60 19.45 5.87
C THR A 118 -7.15 20.18 4.64
N SER A 119 -6.24 20.65 3.76
CA SER A 119 -6.56 21.22 2.46
C SER A 119 -7.07 20.20 1.44
N ASP A 120 -7.02 18.90 1.75
CA ASP A 120 -7.51 17.84 0.87
C ASP A 120 -9.03 17.89 0.71
N LYS A 121 -9.49 18.14 -0.52
CA LYS A 121 -10.91 18.17 -0.90
C LYS A 121 -11.30 17.09 -1.89
N LEU A 122 -10.41 16.15 -2.19
CA LEU A 122 -10.72 15.04 -3.07
C LEU A 122 -11.37 13.89 -2.28
N PRO A 123 -12.25 13.09 -2.90
CA PRO A 123 -12.59 11.74 -2.43
C PRO A 123 -11.35 10.88 -2.22
N GLU A 124 -11.45 9.76 -1.50
CA GLU A 124 -10.30 8.84 -1.35
C GLU A 124 -9.90 8.21 -2.69
N TYR A 125 -10.87 7.97 -3.58
CA TYR A 125 -10.73 7.27 -4.85
C TYR A 125 -11.27 8.12 -6.01
N PRO A 126 -10.56 8.20 -7.16
CA PRO A 126 -11.01 9.00 -8.31
C PRO A 126 -12.38 8.61 -8.86
N GLU A 127 -12.79 7.34 -8.73
CA GLU A 127 -14.08 6.83 -9.19
C GLU A 127 -15.27 7.49 -8.48
N ASP A 128 -15.06 8.04 -7.28
CA ASP A 128 -16.09 8.76 -6.53
C ASP A 128 -16.06 10.28 -6.78
N TYR A 129 -15.21 10.75 -7.70
CA TYR A 129 -15.13 12.17 -8.06
C TYR A 129 -16.22 12.53 -9.07
N ARG A 130 -17.13 13.43 -8.68
CA ARG A 130 -18.37 13.70 -9.43
C ARG A 130 -18.30 14.87 -10.41
N ASP A 131 -17.25 15.67 -10.39
CA ASP A 131 -17.09 16.79 -11.31
C ASP A 131 -16.41 16.32 -12.60
N GLU A 132 -17.22 16.02 -13.62
CA GLU A 132 -16.75 15.56 -14.92
C GLU A 132 -16.05 16.67 -15.73
N ASP A 133 -16.37 17.94 -15.45
CA ASP A 133 -15.89 19.11 -16.17
C ASP A 133 -14.56 19.65 -15.62
N ILE A 134 -14.04 19.10 -14.52
CA ILE A 134 -12.77 19.56 -13.94
C ILE A 134 -11.66 19.53 -14.99
N THR A 135 -10.88 20.60 -15.11
CA THR A 135 -9.72 20.61 -16.00
C THR A 135 -8.54 19.87 -15.38
N VAL A 136 -7.59 19.42 -16.20
CA VAL A 136 -6.36 18.77 -15.72
C VAL A 136 -5.60 19.70 -14.78
N GLU A 137 -5.55 20.99 -15.06
CA GLU A 137 -4.86 21.99 -14.24
C GLU A 137 -5.50 22.15 -12.87
N GLN A 138 -6.84 22.21 -12.81
CA GLN A 138 -7.59 22.24 -11.56
C GLN A 138 -7.38 20.95 -10.75
N LEU A 139 -7.39 19.79 -11.42
CA LEU A 139 -7.15 18.51 -10.79
C LEU A 139 -5.73 18.41 -10.21
N ILE A 140 -4.72 18.84 -10.97
CA ILE A 140 -3.34 18.93 -10.50
C ILE A 140 -3.23 19.89 -9.32
N SER A 141 -3.99 20.99 -9.32
CA SER A 141 -4.04 21.89 -8.16
C SER A 141 -4.55 21.17 -6.91
N SER A 142 -5.66 20.45 -7.00
CA SER A 142 -6.21 19.65 -5.89
C SER A 142 -5.23 18.57 -5.43
N ILE A 143 -4.51 17.91 -6.36
CA ILE A 143 -3.47 16.93 -6.01
C ILE A 143 -2.33 17.57 -5.21
N ARG A 144 -1.94 18.82 -5.52
CA ARG A 144 -0.95 19.55 -4.72
C ARG A 144 -1.43 19.78 -3.30
N ASP A 145 -2.72 20.05 -3.11
CA ASP A 145 -3.31 20.23 -1.77
C ASP A 145 -3.29 18.91 -0.97
N VAL A 146 -3.57 17.77 -1.62
CA VAL A 146 -3.41 16.44 -0.99
C VAL A 146 -1.95 16.18 -0.62
N LYS A 147 -1.00 16.51 -1.51
CA LYS A 147 0.44 16.37 -1.23
C LYS A 147 0.87 17.27 -0.08
N HIS A 148 0.35 18.50 -0.01
CA HIS A 148 0.61 19.43 1.08
C HIS A 148 0.12 18.86 2.41
N ALA A 149 -1.10 18.30 2.46
CA ALA A 149 -1.59 17.59 3.63
C ALA A 149 -0.65 16.43 4.05
N GLY A 150 -0.14 15.67 3.08
CA GLY A 150 0.88 14.63 3.33
C GLY A 150 2.18 15.18 3.94
N ASN A 151 2.65 16.33 3.46
CA ASN A 151 3.83 17.01 4.01
C ASN A 151 3.60 17.48 5.46
N CYS A 152 2.41 18.01 5.77
CA CYS A 152 2.04 18.40 7.13
C CYS A 152 2.09 17.20 8.07
N TYR A 153 1.47 16.07 7.70
CA TYR A 153 1.55 14.84 8.49
C TYR A 153 2.98 14.31 8.64
N PHE A 154 3.83 14.47 7.63
CA PHE A 154 5.24 14.11 7.74
C PHE A 154 5.95 14.97 8.80
N GLY A 155 5.69 16.29 8.82
CA GLY A 155 6.22 17.22 9.82
C GLY A 155 5.78 16.87 11.25
N GLU A 156 4.56 16.37 11.40
CA GLU A 156 3.98 15.88 12.68
C GLU A 156 4.46 14.47 13.07
N ALA A 157 5.40 13.87 12.34
CA ALA A 157 5.84 12.48 12.50
C ALA A 157 4.74 11.41 12.33
N ARG A 158 3.60 11.78 11.71
CA ARG A 158 2.50 10.87 11.36
C ARG A 158 2.76 10.20 10.01
N TYR A 159 3.85 9.44 9.92
CA TYR A 159 4.37 8.92 8.64
C TYR A 159 3.39 8.01 7.89
N LYS A 160 2.60 7.17 8.59
CA LYS A 160 1.58 6.32 7.94
C LYS A 160 0.46 7.16 7.30
N ALA A 161 0.02 8.24 7.96
CA ALA A 161 -0.98 9.16 7.42
C ALA A 161 -0.41 9.94 6.21
N ALA A 162 0.84 10.39 6.29
CA ALA A 162 1.54 11.01 5.17
C ALA A 162 1.60 10.06 3.95
N VAL A 163 2.00 8.80 4.15
CA VAL A 163 2.00 7.77 3.09
C VAL A 163 0.62 7.59 2.46
N ARG A 164 -0.46 7.58 3.25
CA ARG A 164 -1.83 7.48 2.73
C ARG A 164 -2.15 8.65 1.78
N LYS A 165 -1.79 9.88 2.15
CA LYS A 165 -1.97 11.06 1.28
C LYS A 165 -1.12 10.97 0.01
N TYR A 166 0.13 10.52 0.07
CA TYR A 166 0.95 10.36 -1.14
C TYR A 166 0.43 9.25 -2.06
N ARG A 167 -0.08 8.14 -1.51
CA ARG A 167 -0.75 7.10 -2.31
C ARG A 167 -2.01 7.63 -2.99
N LYS A 168 -2.79 8.44 -2.29
CA LYS A 168 -3.92 9.15 -2.86
C LYS A 168 -3.51 10.07 -4.00
N CYS A 169 -2.41 10.83 -3.83
CA CYS A 169 -1.85 11.65 -4.91
C CYS A 169 -1.55 10.79 -6.15
N LEU A 170 -0.89 9.64 -5.99
CA LEU A 170 -0.57 8.75 -7.11
C LEU A 170 -1.83 8.26 -7.83
N ARG A 171 -2.88 7.85 -7.11
CA ARG A 171 -4.16 7.44 -7.74
C ARG A 171 -4.75 8.56 -8.60
N TYR A 172 -4.76 9.79 -8.09
CA TYR A 172 -5.28 10.93 -8.85
C TYR A 172 -4.34 11.40 -9.97
N LEU A 173 -3.03 11.21 -9.83
CA LEU A 173 -2.08 11.44 -10.92
C LEU A 173 -2.30 10.44 -12.05
N ASP A 174 -2.52 9.16 -11.75
CA ASP A 174 -2.86 8.14 -12.76
C ASP A 174 -4.18 8.50 -13.46
N HIS A 175 -5.19 8.95 -12.72
CA HIS A 175 -6.45 9.43 -13.30
C HIS A 175 -6.25 10.67 -14.19
N ALA A 176 -5.43 11.64 -13.77
CA ALA A 176 -5.10 12.81 -14.58
C ALA A 176 -4.37 12.41 -15.88
N LEU A 177 -3.39 11.50 -15.79
CA LEU A 177 -2.66 10.98 -16.94
C LEU A 177 -3.58 10.26 -17.93
N TYR A 178 -4.53 9.46 -17.43
CA TYR A 178 -5.55 8.82 -18.27
C TYR A 178 -6.34 9.85 -19.09
N ARG A 179 -6.81 10.93 -18.47
CA ARG A 179 -7.56 12.00 -19.16
C ARG A 179 -6.72 12.75 -20.21
N ILE A 180 -5.43 12.90 -19.96
CA ILE A 180 -4.49 13.51 -20.90
C ILE A 180 -4.26 12.58 -22.11
N GLU A 181 -4.08 11.27 -21.88
CA GLU A 181 -3.82 10.29 -22.93
C GLU A 181 -4.98 10.14 -23.94
N GLU A 182 -6.21 10.44 -23.55
CA GLU A 182 -7.38 10.39 -24.46
C GLU A 182 -7.29 11.39 -25.63
N VAL A 183 -6.57 12.51 -25.46
CA VAL A 183 -6.49 13.60 -26.47
C VAL A 183 -5.48 13.30 -27.60
N LYS A 184 -4.50 12.41 -27.37
CA LYS A 184 -3.51 11.89 -28.35
C LYS A 184 -2.73 12.97 -29.15
N ASP A 185 -2.32 14.07 -28.51
CA ASP A 185 -1.54 15.15 -29.13
C ASP A 185 -0.04 15.12 -28.73
N VAL A 186 0.81 15.88 -29.42
CA VAL A 186 2.24 16.05 -29.08
C VAL A 186 2.40 16.77 -27.74
N ASP A 187 1.65 17.85 -27.51
CA ASP A 187 1.68 18.62 -26.26
C ASP A 187 1.33 17.74 -25.03
N THR A 188 0.44 16.75 -25.22
CA THR A 188 0.10 15.80 -24.16
C THR A 188 1.26 14.90 -23.74
N LYS A 189 2.20 14.55 -24.65
CA LYS A 189 3.38 13.74 -24.27
C LYS A 189 4.33 14.50 -23.37
N GLU A 190 4.54 15.78 -23.66
CA GLU A 190 5.38 16.65 -22.82
C GLU A 190 4.74 16.84 -21.44
N GLN A 191 3.43 17.09 -21.40
CA GLN A 191 2.67 17.22 -20.15
C GLN A 191 2.72 15.93 -19.31
N ILE A 192 2.56 14.76 -19.92
CA ILE A 192 2.69 13.45 -19.24
C ILE A 192 4.09 13.29 -18.64
N GLN A 193 5.13 13.61 -19.41
CA GLN A 193 6.51 13.51 -18.96
C GLN A 193 6.80 14.47 -17.81
N GLU A 194 6.30 15.71 -17.87
CA GLU A 194 6.39 16.69 -16.79
C GLU A 194 5.69 16.18 -15.53
N ILE A 195 4.48 15.62 -15.67
CA ILE A 195 3.71 15.09 -14.54
C ILE A 195 4.47 13.95 -13.84
N ARG A 196 5.04 13.03 -14.62
CA ARG A 196 5.83 11.91 -14.09
C ARG A 196 7.11 12.37 -13.39
N THR A 197 7.91 13.20 -14.06
CA THR A 197 9.21 13.68 -13.54
C THR A 197 9.06 14.61 -12.34
N THR A 198 7.96 15.34 -12.25
CA THR A 198 7.71 16.29 -11.15
C THR A 198 6.86 15.67 -10.05
N TYR A 199 5.60 15.35 -10.33
CA TYR A 199 4.62 15.04 -9.29
C TYR A 199 4.71 13.58 -8.82
N VAL A 200 4.79 12.62 -9.76
CA VAL A 200 4.91 11.19 -9.42
C VAL A 200 6.24 10.92 -8.68
N SER A 201 7.34 11.43 -9.24
CA SER A 201 8.67 11.33 -8.62
C SER A 201 8.71 11.93 -7.20
N GLN A 202 8.11 13.10 -6.98
CA GLN A 202 8.03 13.71 -5.65
C GLN A 202 7.21 12.86 -4.66
N CYS A 203 6.10 12.26 -5.09
CA CYS A 203 5.30 11.38 -4.24
C CYS A 203 6.11 10.15 -3.81
N TYR A 204 6.78 9.46 -4.75
CA TYR A 204 7.64 8.33 -4.43
C TYR A 204 8.83 8.71 -3.53
N LEU A 205 9.48 9.85 -3.77
CA LEU A 205 10.54 10.36 -2.91
C LEU A 205 10.05 10.61 -1.48
N ASN A 206 8.86 11.21 -1.32
CA ASN A 206 8.28 11.48 0.00
C ASN A 206 7.86 10.19 0.71
N MET A 207 7.31 9.22 -0.02
CA MET A 207 7.00 7.89 0.52
C MET A 207 8.27 7.17 0.99
N ALA A 208 9.34 7.15 0.17
CA ALA A 208 10.63 6.60 0.57
C ALA A 208 11.17 7.26 1.85
N ALA A 209 11.01 8.57 2.00
CA ALA A 209 11.37 9.27 3.23
C ALA A 209 10.54 8.83 4.44
N CYS A 210 9.23 8.60 4.27
CA CYS A 210 8.35 8.09 5.33
C CYS A 210 8.76 6.68 5.74
N TYR A 211 9.00 5.79 4.78
CA TYR A 211 9.37 4.40 5.07
C TYR A 211 10.75 4.28 5.73
N MET A 212 11.69 5.16 5.39
CA MET A 212 12.94 5.29 6.13
C MET A 212 12.72 5.64 7.60
N LYS A 213 11.75 6.50 7.90
CA LYS A 213 11.39 6.87 9.29
C LYS A 213 10.63 5.77 10.03
N LEU A 214 9.95 4.89 9.30
CA LEU A 214 9.24 3.72 9.83
C LEU A 214 10.15 2.47 9.92
N GLU A 215 11.42 2.59 9.54
CA GLU A 215 12.38 1.48 9.44
C GLU A 215 11.94 0.35 8.50
N ASP A 216 11.01 0.63 7.60
CA ASP A 216 10.63 -0.28 6.51
C ASP A 216 11.58 -0.05 5.32
N TYR A 217 12.76 -0.67 5.44
CA TYR A 217 13.81 -0.55 4.44
C TYR A 217 13.42 -1.20 3.10
N ARG A 218 12.56 -2.24 3.10
CA ARG A 218 12.11 -2.89 1.87
C ARG A 218 11.24 -1.94 1.05
N SER A 219 10.23 -1.33 1.67
CA SER A 219 9.42 -0.32 1.01
C SER A 219 10.24 0.89 0.56
N THR A 220 11.25 1.29 1.35
CA THR A 220 12.17 2.37 0.92
C THR A 220 12.90 2.00 -0.37
N VAL A 221 13.46 0.80 -0.47
CA VAL A 221 14.15 0.33 -1.68
C VAL A 221 13.21 0.33 -2.88
N GLN A 222 11.98 -0.16 -2.70
CA GLN A 222 10.95 -0.17 -3.74
C GLN A 222 10.67 1.24 -4.27
N TYR A 223 10.28 2.17 -3.41
CA TYR A 223 9.89 3.52 -3.84
C TYR A 223 11.07 4.36 -4.33
N SER A 224 12.28 4.15 -3.78
CA SER A 224 13.47 4.81 -4.31
C SER A 224 13.84 4.28 -5.69
N THR A 225 13.61 2.99 -5.96
CA THR A 225 13.82 2.41 -7.30
C THR A 225 12.82 3.00 -8.31
N ALA A 226 11.54 3.13 -7.94
CA ALA A 226 10.54 3.77 -8.79
C ALA A 226 10.90 5.23 -9.15
N VAL A 227 11.56 5.97 -8.25
CA VAL A 227 12.10 7.31 -8.57
C VAL A 227 13.24 7.21 -9.58
N LEU A 228 14.15 6.26 -9.42
CA LEU A 228 15.32 6.10 -10.28
C LEU A 228 15.00 5.56 -11.68
N GLU A 229 13.86 4.88 -11.83
CA GLU A 229 13.30 4.53 -13.14
C GLU A 229 12.83 5.78 -13.91
N ILE A 230 12.40 6.83 -13.19
CA ILE A 230 11.96 8.11 -13.77
C ILE A 230 13.16 9.06 -13.97
N ASP A 231 14.00 9.20 -12.95
CA ASP A 231 15.19 10.04 -12.92
C ASP A 231 16.38 9.25 -12.34
N PRO A 232 17.20 8.60 -13.19
CA PRO A 232 18.33 7.78 -12.76
C PRO A 232 19.41 8.57 -12.00
N ARG A 233 19.42 9.91 -12.11
CA ARG A 233 20.39 10.79 -11.47
C ARG A 233 19.84 11.41 -10.19
N ASN A 234 18.71 10.93 -9.67
CA ASN A 234 18.13 11.50 -8.46
C ASN A 234 18.98 11.16 -7.21
N GLU A 235 19.76 12.13 -6.75
CA GLU A 235 20.67 11.99 -5.61
C GLU A 235 19.93 11.51 -4.34
N LYS A 236 18.76 12.08 -4.03
CA LYS A 236 17.99 11.73 -2.83
C LYS A 236 17.50 10.29 -2.85
N ALA A 237 17.08 9.79 -4.02
CA ALA A 237 16.66 8.40 -4.18
C ALA A 237 17.85 7.44 -4.07
N LEU A 238 18.97 7.74 -4.74
CA LEU A 238 20.20 6.94 -4.63
C LEU A 238 20.67 6.85 -3.17
N TYR A 239 20.71 7.99 -2.47
CA TYR A 239 21.13 8.04 -1.07
C TYR A 239 20.21 7.22 -0.15
N ARG A 240 18.89 7.39 -0.27
CA ARG A 240 17.91 6.66 0.55
C ARG A 240 17.91 5.16 0.26
N ARG A 241 18.01 4.77 -1.02
CA ARG A 241 18.11 3.36 -1.42
C ARG A 241 19.39 2.73 -0.90
N GLY A 242 20.51 3.44 -1.00
CA GLY A 242 21.80 3.02 -0.43
C GLY A 242 21.74 2.84 1.09
N GLN A 243 21.11 3.77 1.81
CA GLN A 243 20.91 3.67 3.27
C GLN A 243 20.03 2.47 3.65
N ALA A 244 18.93 2.24 2.91
CA ALA A 244 18.03 1.12 3.15
C ALA A 244 18.70 -0.24 2.85
N ASN A 245 19.45 -0.34 1.74
CA ASN A 245 20.22 -1.54 1.41
C ASN A 245 21.30 -1.81 2.45
N TYR A 246 21.96 -0.78 2.98
CA TYR A 246 22.91 -0.94 4.07
C TYR A 246 22.25 -1.52 5.33
N ALA A 247 21.08 -1.00 5.72
CA ALA A 247 20.32 -1.52 6.85
C ALA A 247 19.87 -2.99 6.63
N LEU A 248 19.56 -3.36 5.39
CA LEU A 248 19.24 -4.74 4.99
C LEU A 248 20.47 -5.65 4.82
N LYS A 249 21.69 -5.13 5.05
CA LYS A 249 22.98 -5.81 4.85
C LYS A 249 23.28 -6.20 3.39
N ASN A 250 22.61 -5.55 2.44
CA ASN A 250 22.89 -5.65 1.00
C ASN A 250 24.03 -4.67 0.66
N TYR A 251 25.25 -4.98 1.13
CA TYR A 251 26.36 -4.03 1.09
C TYR A 251 26.80 -3.66 -0.33
N ASP A 252 26.78 -4.60 -1.27
CA ASP A 252 27.23 -4.33 -2.65
C ASP A 252 26.27 -3.38 -3.37
N ASP A 253 24.97 -3.57 -3.22
CA ASP A 253 23.93 -2.66 -3.75
C ASP A 253 24.04 -1.28 -3.11
N ALA A 254 24.24 -1.22 -1.79
CA ALA A 254 24.45 0.04 -1.08
C ALA A 254 25.69 0.78 -1.59
N LEU A 255 26.80 0.09 -1.81
CA LEU A 255 28.02 0.69 -2.38
C LEU A 255 27.81 1.18 -3.81
N MET A 256 27.06 0.44 -4.63
CA MET A 256 26.75 0.85 -6.00
C MET A 256 25.96 2.17 -6.01
N ASP A 257 24.88 2.23 -5.23
CA ASP A 257 24.03 3.42 -5.12
C ASP A 257 24.79 4.62 -4.56
N LEU A 258 25.57 4.44 -3.50
CA LEU A 258 26.31 5.55 -2.86
C LEU A 258 27.47 6.05 -3.72
N LYS A 259 28.17 5.17 -4.45
CA LYS A 259 29.15 5.60 -5.47
C LYS A 259 28.48 6.38 -6.59
N HIS A 260 27.27 6.01 -6.98
CA HIS A 260 26.54 6.75 -7.99
C HIS A 260 26.10 8.12 -7.46
N ALA A 261 25.58 8.19 -6.23
CA ALA A 261 25.23 9.44 -5.57
C ALA A 261 26.42 10.40 -5.45
N ASP A 262 27.61 9.91 -5.07
CA ASP A 262 28.84 10.71 -4.98
C ASP A 262 29.31 11.24 -6.34
N ARG A 263 29.08 10.51 -7.45
CA ARG A 263 29.36 11.01 -8.80
C ARG A 263 28.38 12.09 -9.25
N VAL A 264 27.11 11.96 -8.86
CA VAL A 264 26.06 12.94 -9.20
C VAL A 264 26.25 14.24 -8.42
N SER A 265 26.56 14.13 -7.13
CA SER A 265 26.72 15.25 -6.21
C SER A 265 28.04 15.12 -5.43
N PRO A 266 29.18 15.33 -6.10
CA PRO A 266 30.48 15.31 -5.45
C PRO A 266 30.51 16.42 -4.40
N ASN A 267 30.97 16.10 -3.18
CA ASN A 267 30.99 16.94 -1.96
C ASN A 267 29.77 16.82 -1.03
N ASN A 268 28.81 15.94 -1.29
CA ASN A 268 27.82 15.64 -0.27
C ASN A 268 28.46 14.84 0.89
N LYS A 269 28.73 15.53 2.01
CA LYS A 269 29.33 14.94 3.21
C LYS A 269 28.54 13.76 3.78
N ALA A 270 27.21 13.78 3.68
CA ALA A 270 26.37 12.70 4.18
C ALA A 270 26.52 11.43 3.32
N VAL A 271 26.60 11.60 1.99
CA VAL A 271 26.86 10.49 1.05
C VAL A 271 28.25 9.91 1.29
N GLN A 272 29.27 10.75 1.39
CA GLN A 272 30.66 10.32 1.59
C GLN A 272 30.85 9.58 2.91
N LYS A 273 30.31 10.12 4.01
CA LYS A 273 30.36 9.47 5.32
C LYS A 273 29.73 8.08 5.29
N LEU A 274 28.53 7.96 4.72
CA LEU A 274 27.83 6.68 4.62
C LEU A 274 28.57 5.71 3.70
N LEU A 275 29.10 6.19 2.57
CA LEU A 275 29.87 5.39 1.64
C LEU A 275 31.11 4.77 2.31
N ASP A 276 31.85 5.55 3.10
CA ASP A 276 33.02 5.04 3.82
C ASP A 276 32.62 4.07 4.93
N GLU A 277 31.52 4.32 5.64
CA GLU A 277 30.99 3.40 6.63
C GLU A 277 30.63 2.04 6.01
N VAL A 278 29.87 2.04 4.90
CA VAL A 278 29.50 0.82 4.19
C VAL A 278 30.74 0.09 3.65
N ARG A 279 31.74 0.82 3.13
CA ARG A 279 33.00 0.22 2.65
C ARG A 279 33.73 -0.53 3.76
N MET A 280 33.87 0.09 4.93
CA MET A 280 34.54 -0.51 6.07
C MET A 280 33.76 -1.74 6.57
N THR A 281 32.45 -1.63 6.74
CA THR A 281 31.59 -2.74 7.16
C THR A 281 31.62 -3.91 6.18
N ASN A 282 31.53 -3.64 4.86
CA ASN A 282 31.59 -4.68 3.83
C ASN A 282 32.97 -5.38 3.82
N LYS A 283 34.06 -4.62 3.97
CA LYS A 283 35.41 -5.20 4.07
C LYS A 283 35.54 -6.15 5.26
N THR A 284 35.16 -5.70 6.45
CA THR A 284 35.21 -6.54 7.66
C THR A 284 34.30 -7.75 7.53
N TYR A 285 33.10 -7.59 6.97
CA TYR A 285 32.18 -8.70 6.72
C TYR A 285 32.80 -9.76 5.80
N ASN A 286 33.40 -9.34 4.67
CA ASN A 286 34.03 -10.25 3.72
C ASN A 286 35.27 -10.95 4.30
N GLU A 287 36.07 -10.26 5.12
CA GLU A 287 37.19 -10.86 5.85
C GLU A 287 36.71 -11.95 6.82
N MET A 288 35.65 -11.68 7.59
CA MET A 288 35.06 -12.68 8.49
C MET A 288 34.49 -13.88 7.72
N GLN A 289 33.80 -13.66 6.59
CA GLN A 289 33.30 -14.74 5.74
C GLN A 289 34.43 -15.61 5.21
N LYS A 290 35.52 -14.99 4.72
CA LYS A 290 36.71 -15.71 4.25
C LYS A 290 37.34 -16.57 5.36
N GLN A 291 37.45 -16.03 6.58
CA GLN A 291 37.97 -16.77 7.72
C GLN A 291 37.09 -17.97 8.09
N ARG A 292 35.76 -17.78 8.16
CA ARG A 292 34.80 -18.86 8.44
C ARG A 292 34.85 -19.96 7.38
N LEU A 293 34.87 -19.57 6.11
CA LEU A 293 34.96 -20.53 5.00
C LEU A 293 36.29 -21.30 5.03
N SER A 294 37.40 -20.62 5.32
CA SER A 294 38.72 -21.25 5.46
C SER A 294 38.78 -22.22 6.63
N LYS A 295 38.07 -21.92 7.74
CA LYS A 295 37.94 -22.83 8.88
C LYS A 295 37.09 -24.05 8.52
N PHE A 296 35.93 -23.84 7.88
CA PHE A 296 35.05 -24.92 7.42
C PHE A 296 35.77 -25.93 6.52
N PHE A 297 36.51 -25.46 5.51
CA PHE A 297 37.25 -26.37 4.62
C PHE A 297 38.39 -27.13 5.32
N ARG A 298 39.01 -26.53 6.35
CA ARG A 298 40.04 -27.19 7.15
C ARG A 298 39.46 -28.32 7.98
N GLU A 299 38.35 -28.07 8.65
CA GLU A 299 37.63 -29.07 9.46
C GLU A 299 37.10 -30.22 8.58
N GLN A 300 36.59 -29.92 7.38
CA GLN A 300 36.18 -30.95 6.42
C GLN A 300 37.35 -31.83 5.96
N LYS A 301 38.52 -31.23 5.72
CA LYS A 301 39.73 -31.98 5.35
C LYS A 301 40.21 -32.86 6.50
N GLU A 302 40.22 -32.35 7.73
CA GLU A 302 40.58 -33.11 8.93
C GLU A 302 39.62 -34.29 9.16
N ALA A 303 38.31 -34.07 9.05
CA ALA A 303 37.30 -35.13 9.15
C ALA A 303 37.45 -36.21 8.05
N PHE A 304 37.75 -35.81 6.82
CA PHE A 304 37.98 -36.75 5.71
C PHE A 304 39.22 -37.62 5.95
N ILE A 305 40.30 -37.04 6.46
CA ILE A 305 41.52 -37.77 6.84
C ILE A 305 41.20 -38.77 7.97
N GLU A 306 40.43 -38.36 8.98
CA GLU A 306 40.07 -39.23 10.10
C GLU A 306 39.21 -40.44 9.66
N ILE A 307 38.29 -40.23 8.72
CA ILE A 307 37.47 -41.32 8.13
C ILE A 307 38.33 -42.27 7.31
N THR A 308 39.21 -41.75 6.46
CA THR A 308 40.07 -42.58 5.60
C THR A 308 41.08 -43.40 6.40
N CYS A 309 41.63 -42.86 7.50
CA CYS A 309 42.45 -43.64 8.42
C CYS A 309 41.66 -44.77 9.09
N LYS A 310 40.43 -44.53 9.55
CA LYS A 310 39.58 -45.56 10.18
C LYS A 310 39.15 -46.68 9.22
N VAL A 311 39.03 -46.41 7.93
CA VAL A 311 38.69 -47.42 6.90
C VAL A 311 39.90 -48.24 6.48
N ALA A 312 41.12 -47.72 6.60
CA ALA A 312 42.35 -48.45 6.27
C ALA A 312 42.78 -49.44 7.38
N ASP A 313 42.26 -49.28 8.60
CA ASP A 313 42.53 -50.13 9.76
C ASP A 313 41.50 -51.29 9.93
N HIS A 314 40.66 -51.54 8.92
CA HIS A 314 39.72 -52.67 8.83
C HIS A 314 39.95 -53.46 7.54
#